data_AF-A0A7X5SB37-F1
#
_entry.id   AF-A0A7X5SB37-F1
#
_cell.length_a   1.000
_cell.length_b   1.000
_cell.length_c   1.000
_cell.angle_alpha   90.00
_cell.angle_beta   90.00
_cell.angle_gamma   90.00
#
_symmetry.space_group_name_H-M   'P 1'
#
loop_
_entity.id
_entity.type
_entity.pdbx_description
1 polymer ?
#
loop_
_entity_poly.entity_id
_entity_poly.type
_entity_poly.pdbx_seq_one_letter_code
_entity_poly.pdbx_strand_id
1 'polypeptide(L)'
;AYLRGFDRGEAVVAQVGPPDIGGRFFYNADMSGFNFRPERVPLGVVLETLLRDLHNPQPPAIYVGSTTLDTYLPGLRAHNPIALPQREPLASIWIGNRTRIAAHQDLPDNLACVVAGRRRFTLFPPQQLANLYIGPLDLTPAGQPVSLVDIAAPDLQRFPRYAQALEHALVAELEPGDALFIPSMWWHHVEALTPFNVLVNFWWRQSPAYMDSPMNALMLALLTLRDLPAEQRAIWRDV
;
A
#
# COMPACT_ATOMS: atom_id res chain seq x y z
N ALA A 1 21.65 9.12 9.21
CA ALA A 1 22.83 8.35 9.65
C ALA A 1 22.52 6.87 9.82
N TYR A 2 21.58 6.48 10.69
CA TYR A 2 21.28 5.07 11.00
C TYR A 2 20.99 4.16 9.79
N LEU A 3 19.98 4.48 8.96
CA LEU A 3 19.65 3.65 7.79
C LEU A 3 20.80 3.53 6.78
N ARG A 4 21.61 4.59 6.61
CA ARG A 4 22.78 4.57 5.72
C ARG A 4 23.86 3.58 6.15
N GLY A 5 23.93 3.25 7.45
CA GLY A 5 24.86 2.24 7.95
C GLY A 5 24.59 0.83 7.43
N PHE A 6 23.37 0.58 6.94
CA PHE A 6 22.96 -0.70 6.35
C PHE A 6 22.74 -0.61 4.84
N ASP A 7 22.78 0.59 4.24
CA ASP A 7 22.51 0.78 2.82
C ASP A 7 23.58 0.09 1.98
N ARG A 8 23.14 -0.86 1.15
CA ARG A 8 24.01 -1.61 0.24
C ARG A 8 24.38 -0.80 -1.02
N GLY A 9 23.77 0.38 -1.22
CA GLY A 9 23.96 1.21 -2.41
C GLY A 9 23.15 0.76 -3.63
N GLU A 10 22.24 -0.20 -3.45
CA GLU A 10 21.37 -0.70 -4.50
C GLU A 10 20.28 0.32 -4.86
N ALA A 11 19.89 0.34 -6.13
CA ALA A 11 18.84 1.22 -6.60
C ALA A 11 17.45 0.69 -6.19
N VAL A 12 16.70 1.50 -5.45
CA VAL A 12 15.29 1.27 -5.11
C VAL A 12 14.38 1.89 -6.18
N VAL A 13 13.12 1.47 -6.19
CA VAL A 13 12.07 2.14 -6.99
C VAL A 13 11.34 3.13 -6.09
N ALA A 14 11.56 4.43 -6.33
CA ALA A 14 10.81 5.50 -5.69
C ALA A 14 9.66 5.94 -6.60
N GLN A 15 8.45 6.05 -6.05
CA GLN A 15 7.34 6.72 -6.71
C GLN A 15 7.47 8.23 -6.46
N VAL A 16 7.48 9.01 -7.53
CA VAL A 16 7.63 10.46 -7.49
C VAL A 16 6.44 11.13 -8.14
N GLY A 17 5.82 12.07 -7.43
CA GLY A 17 4.68 12.84 -7.88
C GLY A 17 4.89 14.35 -7.71
N PRO A 18 4.23 15.18 -8.52
CA PRO A 18 4.30 16.63 -8.38
C PRO A 18 3.62 17.09 -7.06
N PRO A 19 3.97 18.27 -6.51
CA PRO A 19 3.47 18.72 -5.21
C PRO A 19 1.94 18.86 -5.13
N ASP A 20 1.27 19.13 -6.26
CA ASP A 20 -0.17 19.36 -6.38
C ASP A 20 -1.01 18.09 -6.15
N ILE A 21 -0.43 16.89 -6.23
CA ILE A 21 -1.16 15.66 -5.88
C ILE A 21 -1.39 15.53 -4.37
N GLY A 22 -0.77 16.39 -3.55
CA GLY A 22 -0.97 16.40 -2.09
C GLY A 22 -0.64 15.05 -1.45
N GLY A 23 0.41 14.40 -1.93
CA GLY A 23 0.86 13.07 -1.46
C GLY A 23 -0.05 11.90 -1.85
N ARG A 24 -1.12 12.12 -2.61
CA ARG A 24 -2.07 11.07 -3.02
C ARG A 24 -1.59 10.40 -4.31
N PHE A 25 -0.85 9.31 -4.18
CA PHE A 25 -0.43 8.46 -5.30
C PHE A 25 -1.64 7.70 -5.84
N PHE A 26 -2.11 8.08 -7.03
CA PHE A 26 -3.40 7.62 -7.55
C PHE A 26 -3.45 7.66 -9.09
N TYR A 27 -4.60 7.33 -9.65
CA TYR A 27 -4.88 7.48 -11.08
C TYR A 27 -4.81 8.96 -11.52
N ASN A 28 -4.46 9.18 -12.79
CA ASN A 28 -4.71 10.45 -13.46
C ASN A 28 -6.23 10.66 -13.67
N ALA A 29 -6.64 11.85 -14.11
CA ALA A 29 -8.05 12.25 -14.14
C ALA A 29 -8.95 11.38 -15.04
N ASP A 30 -8.42 10.88 -16.15
CA ASP A 30 -9.10 10.00 -17.11
C ASP A 30 -8.91 8.50 -16.81
N MET A 31 -8.18 8.17 -15.75
CA MET A 31 -7.84 6.81 -15.33
C MET A 31 -7.06 5.99 -16.38
N SER A 32 -6.42 6.64 -17.36
CA SER A 32 -5.56 5.98 -18.35
C SER A 32 -4.18 5.60 -17.81
N GLY A 33 -3.80 6.18 -16.66
CA GLY A 33 -2.52 5.98 -16.01
C GLY A 33 -2.51 6.55 -14.60
N PHE A 34 -1.37 7.07 -14.17
CA PHE A 34 -1.14 7.50 -12.79
C PHE A 34 -0.68 8.96 -12.72
N ASN A 35 -0.90 9.59 -11.56
CA ASN A 35 -0.44 10.95 -11.27
C ASN A 35 1.01 11.00 -10.73
N PHE A 36 1.73 9.89 -10.83
CA PHE A 36 3.12 9.71 -10.37
C PHE A 36 3.89 8.85 -11.37
N ARG A 37 5.21 8.80 -11.21
CA ARG A 37 6.09 7.94 -12.00
C ARG A 37 7.09 7.17 -11.13
N PRO A 38 7.48 5.96 -11.52
CA PRO A 38 8.56 5.24 -10.87
C PRO A 38 9.92 5.80 -11.31
N GLU A 39 10.84 5.96 -10.37
CA GLU A 39 12.23 6.33 -10.60
C GLU A 39 13.15 5.31 -9.91
N ARG A 40 14.13 4.77 -10.65
CA ARG A 40 15.15 3.88 -10.10
C ARG A 40 16.35 4.71 -9.63
N VAL A 41 16.54 4.80 -8.32
CA VAL A 41 17.54 5.67 -7.70
C VAL A 41 18.17 5.00 -6.48
N PRO A 42 19.44 5.25 -6.16
CA PRO A 42 20.05 4.75 -4.93
C PRO A 42 19.29 5.22 -3.68
N LEU A 43 19.13 4.34 -2.69
CA LEU A 43 18.41 4.67 -1.46
C LEU A 43 18.99 5.89 -0.74
N GLY A 44 20.32 6.00 -0.67
CA GLY A 44 21.00 7.18 -0.13
C GLY A 44 20.56 8.51 -0.76
N VAL A 45 20.34 8.54 -2.08
CA VAL A 45 19.88 9.74 -2.81
C VAL A 45 18.44 10.09 -2.44
N VAL A 46 17.57 9.09 -2.27
CA VAL A 46 16.20 9.31 -1.79
C VAL A 46 16.21 9.93 -0.40
N LEU A 47 17.01 9.37 0.52
CA LEU A 47 17.13 9.88 1.88
C LEU A 47 17.68 11.31 1.93
N GLU A 48 18.65 11.64 1.08
CA GLU A 48 19.19 13.01 0.96
C GLU A 48 18.13 13.99 0.46
N THR A 49 17.38 13.58 -0.55
CA THR A 49 16.32 14.40 -1.14
C THR A 49 15.24 14.69 -0.10
N LEU A 50 14.76 13.66 0.61
CA LEU A 50 13.75 13.82 1.66
C LEU A 50 14.23 14.73 2.80
N LEU A 51 15.50 14.63 3.21
CA LEU A 51 16.07 15.47 4.26
C LEU A 51 16.25 16.92 3.81
N ARG A 52 16.66 17.14 2.55
CA ARG A 52 16.78 18.48 1.97
C ARG A 52 15.41 19.18 1.92
N ASP A 53 14.36 18.44 1.56
CA ASP A 53 13.00 18.96 1.41
C ASP A 53 12.17 18.93 2.70
N LEU A 54 12.78 18.65 3.86
CA LEU A 54 12.07 18.47 5.15
C LEU A 54 11.22 19.69 5.58
N HIS A 55 11.72 20.89 5.29
CA HIS A 55 11.06 22.17 5.61
C HIS A 55 10.42 22.84 4.39
N ASN A 56 10.45 22.17 3.24
CA ASN A 56 9.77 22.66 2.05
C ASN A 56 8.25 22.56 2.27
N PRO A 57 7.47 23.64 2.13
CA PRO A 57 6.01 23.59 2.33
C PRO A 57 5.28 22.82 1.23
N GLN A 58 5.89 22.69 0.05
CA GLN A 58 5.32 21.99 -1.11
C GLN A 58 6.39 21.10 -1.77
N PRO A 59 6.89 20.08 -1.08
CA PRO A 59 7.88 19.17 -1.66
C PRO A 59 7.21 18.30 -2.73
N PRO A 60 7.97 17.80 -3.72
CA PRO A 60 7.49 16.70 -4.53
C PRO A 60 7.12 15.51 -3.63
N ALA A 61 6.05 14.79 -3.97
CA ALA A 61 5.67 13.59 -3.23
C ALA A 61 6.67 12.48 -3.55
N ILE A 62 7.29 11.88 -2.53
CA ILE A 62 8.28 10.81 -2.70
C ILE A 62 7.89 9.65 -1.80
N TYR A 63 7.77 8.46 -2.40
CA TYR A 63 7.39 7.24 -1.72
C TYR A 63 8.17 6.03 -2.24
N VAL A 64 9.04 5.47 -1.41
CA VAL A 64 9.65 4.16 -1.62
C VAL A 64 8.80 3.14 -0.87
N GLY A 65 8.23 2.20 -1.61
CA GLY A 65 7.36 1.18 -1.04
C GLY A 65 7.80 -0.25 -1.30
N SER A 66 7.33 -1.16 -0.44
CA SER A 66 7.50 -2.61 -0.55
C SER A 66 8.95 -3.06 -0.79
N THR A 67 9.93 -2.35 -0.22
CA THR A 67 11.35 -2.64 -0.44
C THR A 67 11.80 -3.72 0.55
N THR A 68 12.27 -4.86 0.05
CA THR A 68 12.71 -5.99 0.88
C THR A 68 13.85 -5.60 1.80
N LEU A 69 13.60 -5.64 3.11
CA LEU A 69 14.54 -5.13 4.11
C LEU A 69 15.91 -5.80 4.01
N ASP A 70 15.92 -7.13 3.93
CA ASP A 70 17.15 -7.93 3.94
C ASP A 70 17.95 -7.79 2.63
N THR A 71 17.32 -7.35 1.55
CA THR A 71 18.00 -7.11 0.25
C THR A 71 18.72 -5.76 0.22
N TYR A 72 18.03 -4.69 0.65
CA TYR A 72 18.52 -3.31 0.50
C TYR A 72 19.21 -2.75 1.75
N LEU A 73 18.86 -3.27 2.92
CA LEU A 73 19.35 -2.85 4.23
C LEU A 73 19.80 -4.07 5.07
N PRO A 74 20.73 -4.91 4.56
CA PRO A 74 21.15 -6.13 5.25
C PRO A 74 21.65 -5.83 6.67
N GLY A 75 21.18 -6.60 7.65
CA GLY A 75 21.54 -6.45 9.06
C GLY A 75 20.63 -5.52 9.86
N LEU A 76 19.82 -4.68 9.21
CA LEU A 76 18.89 -3.77 9.92
C LEU A 76 17.88 -4.54 10.77
N ARG A 77 17.37 -5.68 10.26
CA ARG A 77 16.46 -6.57 10.99
C ARG A 77 17.07 -7.12 12.28
N ALA A 78 18.37 -7.42 12.28
CA ALA A 78 19.06 -7.97 13.46
C ALA A 78 19.16 -6.93 14.60
N HIS A 79 19.21 -5.64 14.27
CA HIS A 79 19.20 -4.55 15.24
C HIS A 79 17.79 -4.21 15.75
N ASN A 80 16.75 -4.70 15.08
CA ASN A 80 15.34 -4.42 15.40
C ASN A 80 14.54 -5.74 15.39
N PRO A 81 14.88 -6.70 16.27
CA PRO A 81 14.27 -8.01 16.24
C PRO A 81 12.79 -7.94 16.63
N ILE A 82 11.96 -8.70 15.92
CA ILE A 82 10.57 -8.93 16.28
C ILE A 82 10.34 -10.42 16.47
N ALA A 83 9.78 -10.79 17.63
CA ALA A 83 9.49 -12.18 17.94
C ALA A 83 8.11 -12.55 17.37
N LEU A 84 8.11 -13.27 16.25
CA LEU A 84 6.90 -13.85 15.65
C LEU A 84 7.06 -15.37 15.65
N PRO A 85 6.68 -16.06 16.74
CA PRO A 85 6.92 -17.49 16.88
C PRO A 85 6.25 -18.27 15.75
N GLN A 86 6.96 -19.27 15.23
CA GLN A 86 6.50 -20.16 14.15
C GLN A 86 6.21 -19.46 12.82
N ARG A 87 6.75 -18.25 12.61
CA ARG A 87 6.57 -17.47 11.36
C ARG A 87 7.92 -17.04 10.82
N GLU A 88 8.08 -17.16 9.51
CA GLU A 88 9.20 -16.56 8.76
C GLU A 88 8.67 -15.43 7.88
N PRO A 89 8.48 -14.22 8.43
CA PRO A 89 7.89 -13.14 7.68
C PRO A 89 8.87 -12.53 6.67
N LEU A 90 8.32 -12.09 5.55
CA LEU A 90 9.00 -11.16 4.65
C LEU A 90 8.96 -9.77 5.29
N ALA A 91 10.12 -9.21 5.59
CA ALA A 91 10.24 -7.86 6.11
C ALA A 91 10.39 -6.85 4.96
N SER A 92 9.59 -5.78 4.98
CA SER A 92 9.67 -4.70 4.01
C SER A 92 9.75 -3.34 4.71
N ILE A 93 10.40 -2.38 4.05
CA ILE A 93 10.49 -1.00 4.51
C ILE A 93 9.79 -0.06 3.53
N TRP A 94 9.18 0.98 4.10
CA TRP A 94 8.48 2.04 3.40
C TRP A 94 9.02 3.39 3.89
N ILE A 95 9.48 4.22 2.96
CA ILE A 95 10.12 5.50 3.27
C ILE A 95 9.51 6.58 2.39
N GLY A 96 9.18 7.73 2.97
CA GLY A 96 8.66 8.84 2.19
C GLY A 96 8.36 10.06 3.01
N ASN A 97 7.88 11.11 2.35
CA ASN A 97 7.33 12.30 3.01
C ASN A 97 5.83 12.11 3.30
N ARG A 98 5.02 13.17 3.25
CA ARG A 98 3.58 13.08 3.46
C ARG A 98 2.93 12.38 2.28
N THR A 99 2.26 11.27 2.56
CA THR A 99 1.61 10.47 1.52
C THR A 99 0.23 9.97 1.98
N ARG A 100 -0.65 9.70 1.02
CA ARG A 100 -1.96 9.08 1.23
C ARG A 100 -2.10 7.91 0.26
N ILE A 101 -2.13 6.69 0.80
CA ILE A 101 -2.29 5.46 0.04
C ILE A 101 -3.75 5.02 0.15
N ALA A 102 -4.44 4.96 -1.00
CA ALA A 102 -5.86 4.60 -1.06
C ALA A 102 -6.12 3.23 -0.44
N ALA A 103 -7.36 3.03 0.06
CA ALA A 103 -7.73 1.79 0.72
C ALA A 103 -7.54 0.59 -0.22
N HIS A 104 -6.77 -0.40 0.21
CA HIS A 104 -6.52 -1.66 -0.49
C HIS A 104 -6.49 -2.79 0.53
N GLN A 105 -6.45 -4.03 0.04
CA GLN A 105 -6.29 -5.21 0.87
C GLN A 105 -5.12 -6.03 0.36
N ASP A 106 -4.48 -6.76 1.28
CA ASP A 106 -3.41 -7.68 0.98
C ASP A 106 -3.78 -9.09 1.44
N LEU A 107 -3.31 -10.09 0.69
CA LEU A 107 -3.48 -11.50 1.03
C LEU A 107 -2.69 -11.90 2.29
N PRO A 108 -1.41 -11.54 2.49
CA PRO A 108 -0.71 -11.86 3.74
C PRO A 108 -1.30 -11.11 4.96
N ASP A 109 -1.15 -11.73 6.13
CA ASP A 109 -1.21 -11.01 7.40
C ASP A 109 -0.06 -10.00 7.47
N ASN A 110 -0.30 -8.86 8.13
CA ASN A 110 0.68 -7.79 8.26
C ASN A 110 0.86 -7.33 9.70
N LEU A 111 2.10 -7.16 10.14
CA LEU A 111 2.43 -6.36 11.30
C LEU A 111 3.21 -5.13 10.88
N ALA A 112 2.56 -3.96 10.92
CA ALA A 112 3.10 -2.67 10.49
C ALA A 112 3.63 -1.88 11.68
N CYS A 113 4.94 -1.64 11.74
CA CYS A 113 5.63 -0.94 12.81
C CYS A 113 6.11 0.44 12.36
N VAL A 114 5.71 1.50 13.07
CA VAL A 114 6.18 2.86 12.79
C VAL A 114 7.58 3.02 13.38
N VAL A 115 8.55 3.29 12.50
CA VAL A 115 9.96 3.48 12.89
C VAL A 115 10.30 4.96 13.03
N ALA A 116 9.74 5.81 12.17
CA ALA A 116 9.89 7.25 12.24
C ALA A 116 8.67 7.96 11.64
N GLY A 117 8.39 9.18 12.10
CA GLY A 117 7.23 9.95 11.67
C GLY A 117 5.95 9.49 12.36
N ARG A 118 4.80 9.80 11.76
CA ARG A 118 3.48 9.39 12.28
C ARG A 118 2.64 8.82 11.16
N ARG A 119 1.90 7.75 11.46
CA ARG A 119 1.01 7.10 10.50
C ARG A 119 -0.43 7.15 10.99
N ARG A 120 -1.37 7.36 10.08
CA ARG A 120 -2.79 7.08 10.34
C ARG A 120 -3.23 5.92 9.47
N PHE A 121 -3.82 4.91 10.09
CA PHE A 121 -4.48 3.81 9.41
C PHE A 121 -5.98 3.97 9.55
N THR A 122 -6.72 3.84 8.45
CA THR A 122 -8.17 3.63 8.48
C THR A 122 -8.46 2.26 7.92
N LEU A 123 -8.96 1.36 8.76
CA LEU A 123 -9.22 -0.04 8.46
C LEU A 123 -10.70 -0.25 8.21
N PHE A 124 -11.04 -1.11 7.25
CA PHE A 124 -12.40 -1.60 7.03
C PHE A 124 -12.41 -3.12 7.00
N PRO A 125 -13.43 -3.77 7.59
CA PRO A 125 -13.53 -5.21 7.56
C PRO A 125 -13.77 -5.70 6.11
N PRO A 126 -13.34 -6.94 5.77
CA PRO A 126 -13.41 -7.46 4.39
C PRO A 126 -14.81 -7.37 3.75
N GLN A 127 -15.86 -7.46 4.56
CA GLN A 127 -17.26 -7.39 4.16
C GLN A 127 -17.65 -6.04 3.53
N GLN A 128 -16.83 -4.99 3.70
CA GLN A 128 -17.09 -3.67 3.12
C GLN A 128 -16.69 -3.56 1.65
N LEU A 129 -16.21 -4.61 1.00
CA LEU A 129 -15.83 -4.59 -0.43
C LEU A 129 -16.89 -3.91 -1.32
N ALA A 130 -18.17 -4.23 -1.12
CA ALA A 130 -19.27 -3.66 -1.91
C ALA A 130 -19.43 -2.14 -1.72
N ASN A 131 -18.96 -1.59 -0.60
CA ASN A 131 -19.11 -0.20 -0.20
C ASN A 131 -17.86 0.66 -0.49
N LEU A 132 -16.74 0.02 -0.85
CA LEU A 132 -15.44 0.69 -1.05
C LEU A 132 -15.16 1.11 -2.49
N TYR A 133 -15.99 0.71 -3.46
CA TYR A 133 -15.86 1.11 -4.87
C TYR A 133 -14.47 0.90 -5.43
N ILE A 134 -14.06 -0.37 -5.56
CA ILE A 134 -12.72 -0.75 -5.99
C ILE A 134 -12.54 -0.46 -7.48
N GLY A 135 -11.36 0.06 -7.82
CA GLY A 135 -10.94 0.37 -9.18
C GLY A 135 -10.61 -0.85 -10.03
N PRO A 136 -10.03 -0.64 -11.23
CA PRO A 136 -9.64 -1.70 -12.14
C PRO A 136 -8.73 -2.75 -11.49
N LEU A 137 -8.91 -4.02 -11.90
CA LEU A 137 -8.10 -5.14 -11.39
C LEU A 137 -6.75 -5.29 -12.11
N ASP A 138 -6.67 -4.78 -13.33
CA ASP A 138 -5.54 -4.92 -14.26
C ASP A 138 -4.66 -3.65 -14.36
N LEU A 139 -5.22 -2.47 -14.07
CA LEU A 139 -4.47 -1.22 -13.94
C LEU A 139 -4.47 -0.73 -12.49
N THR A 140 -3.42 -1.07 -11.75
CA THR A 140 -3.31 -0.79 -10.31
C THR A 140 -2.11 0.11 -9.99
N PRO A 141 -2.22 1.07 -9.04
CA PRO A 141 -1.11 1.98 -8.72
C PRO A 141 0.13 1.26 -8.16
N ALA A 142 -0.07 0.19 -7.39
CA ALA A 142 1.01 -0.50 -6.67
C ALA A 142 0.82 -2.02 -6.61
N GLY A 143 0.15 -2.60 -7.61
CA GLY A 143 -0.09 -4.05 -7.69
C GLY A 143 -1.39 -4.53 -7.05
N GLN A 144 -2.03 -3.72 -6.20
CA GLN A 144 -3.35 -4.02 -5.62
C GLN A 144 -4.44 -3.08 -6.17
N PRO A 145 -5.64 -3.60 -6.46
CA PRO A 145 -6.81 -2.75 -6.69
C PRO A 145 -7.10 -1.89 -5.46
N VAL A 146 -7.36 -0.60 -5.70
CA VAL A 146 -7.60 0.38 -4.64
C VAL A 146 -9.03 0.91 -4.69
N SER A 147 -9.55 1.36 -3.56
CA SER A 147 -10.78 2.16 -3.50
C SER A 147 -10.65 3.42 -4.35
N LEU A 148 -11.69 3.73 -5.11
CA LEU A 148 -11.76 4.94 -5.92
C LEU A 148 -12.05 6.21 -5.11
N VAL A 149 -12.49 6.04 -3.86
CA VAL A 149 -12.95 7.14 -3.01
C VAL A 149 -11.76 7.82 -2.33
N ASP A 150 -11.68 9.15 -2.39
CA ASP A 150 -10.77 9.90 -1.53
C ASP A 150 -11.40 10.02 -0.14
N ILE A 151 -10.84 9.33 0.85
CA ILE A 151 -11.34 9.36 2.23
C ILE A 151 -11.26 10.75 2.87
N ALA A 152 -10.34 11.61 2.42
CA ALA A 152 -10.22 12.97 2.94
C ALA A 152 -11.32 13.91 2.41
N ALA A 153 -11.95 13.55 1.29
CA ALA A 153 -13.01 14.31 0.65
C ALA A 153 -13.94 13.36 -0.13
N PRO A 154 -14.73 12.51 0.55
CA PRO A 154 -15.53 11.48 -0.09
C PRO A 154 -16.68 12.11 -0.88
N ASP A 155 -16.72 11.86 -2.20
CA ASP A 155 -17.85 12.21 -3.05
C ASP A 155 -18.98 11.19 -2.84
N LEU A 156 -19.83 11.45 -1.84
CA LEU A 156 -20.97 10.58 -1.51
C LEU A 156 -22.13 10.69 -2.52
N GLN A 157 -22.12 11.66 -3.44
CA GLN A 157 -23.08 11.69 -4.54
C GLN A 157 -22.70 10.62 -5.58
N ARG A 158 -21.41 10.51 -5.90
CA ARG A 158 -20.87 9.49 -6.80
C ARG A 158 -20.74 8.11 -6.14
N PHE A 159 -20.38 8.08 -4.85
CA PHE A 159 -20.09 6.86 -4.10
C PHE A 159 -20.97 6.73 -2.83
N PRO A 160 -22.31 6.68 -2.97
CA PRO A 160 -23.23 6.79 -1.82
C PRO A 160 -23.06 5.69 -0.77
N ARG A 161 -22.68 4.47 -1.17
CA ARG A 161 -22.45 3.35 -0.22
C ARG A 161 -21.20 3.54 0.63
N TYR A 162 -20.32 4.47 0.29
CA TYR A 162 -19.11 4.70 1.08
C TYR A 162 -19.43 5.20 2.49
N ALA A 163 -20.58 5.86 2.68
CA ALA A 163 -21.09 6.20 4.00
C ALA A 163 -21.24 4.94 4.89
N GLN A 164 -21.72 3.83 4.33
CA GLN A 164 -21.85 2.56 5.04
C GLN A 164 -20.47 1.97 5.39
N ALA A 165 -19.48 2.09 4.48
CA ALA A 165 -18.11 1.68 4.82
C ALA A 165 -17.56 2.49 6.00
N LEU A 166 -17.79 3.81 6.03
CA LEU A 166 -17.32 4.69 7.10
C LEU A 166 -17.91 4.34 8.48
N GLU A 167 -19.14 3.85 8.53
CA GLU A 167 -19.77 3.37 9.78
C GLU A 167 -19.02 2.18 10.41
N HIS A 168 -18.27 1.42 9.60
CA HIS A 168 -17.48 0.27 10.03
C HIS A 168 -15.96 0.56 10.10
N ALA A 169 -15.55 1.82 9.88
CA ALA A 169 -14.15 2.19 9.86
C ALA A 169 -13.54 2.14 11.27
N LEU A 170 -12.34 1.57 11.38
CA LEU A 170 -11.50 1.67 12.58
C LEU A 170 -10.30 2.55 12.27
N VAL A 171 -10.04 3.57 13.09
CA VAL A 171 -8.94 4.51 12.86
C VAL A 171 -7.91 4.37 13.97
N ALA A 172 -6.64 4.27 13.59
CA ALA A 172 -5.51 4.27 14.51
C ALA A 172 -4.45 5.28 14.04
N GLU A 173 -4.06 6.20 14.92
CA GLU A 173 -2.86 7.00 14.74
C GLU A 173 -1.72 6.37 15.53
N LEU A 174 -0.58 6.19 14.87
CA LEU A 174 0.59 5.48 15.38
C LEU A 174 1.80 6.41 15.39
N GLU A 175 2.53 6.39 16.49
CA GLU A 175 3.78 7.11 16.71
C GLU A 175 4.98 6.14 16.62
N PRO A 176 6.23 6.63 16.55
CA PRO A 176 7.40 5.76 16.50
C PRO A 176 7.44 4.79 17.68
N GLY A 177 7.54 3.49 17.38
CA GLY A 177 7.49 2.40 18.35
C GLY A 177 6.17 1.63 18.35
N ASP A 178 5.08 2.24 17.87
CA ASP A 178 3.79 1.56 17.76
C ASP A 178 3.79 0.55 16.63
N ALA A 179 3.00 -0.52 16.83
CA ALA A 179 2.76 -1.54 15.83
C ALA A 179 1.26 -1.83 15.69
N LEU A 180 0.81 -2.03 14.45
CA LEU A 180 -0.56 -2.39 14.12
C LEU A 180 -0.57 -3.73 13.40
N PHE A 181 -1.31 -4.68 13.95
CA PHE A 181 -1.62 -5.93 13.26
C PHE A 181 -2.82 -5.71 12.34
N ILE A 182 -2.64 -6.02 11.05
CA ILE A 182 -3.69 -5.97 10.03
C ILE A 182 -3.90 -7.42 9.58
N PRO A 183 -5.05 -8.04 9.90
CA PRO A 183 -5.33 -9.38 9.46
C PRO A 183 -5.44 -9.44 7.93
N SER A 184 -5.11 -10.60 7.36
CA SER A 184 -5.33 -10.90 5.95
C SER A 184 -6.71 -10.42 5.44
N MET A 185 -6.72 -9.83 4.25
CA MET A 185 -7.90 -9.31 3.55
C MET A 185 -8.61 -8.11 4.22
N TRP A 186 -8.05 -7.52 5.27
CA TRP A 186 -8.57 -6.25 5.77
C TRP A 186 -8.18 -5.10 4.86
N TRP A 187 -9.18 -4.27 4.54
CA TRP A 187 -8.96 -3.05 3.79
C TRP A 187 -8.29 -2.02 4.67
N HIS A 188 -7.28 -1.33 4.15
CA HIS A 188 -6.57 -0.32 4.90
C HIS A 188 -6.13 0.85 4.03
N HIS A 189 -6.53 2.05 4.44
CA HIS A 189 -6.01 3.32 3.97
C HIS A 189 -4.87 3.77 4.88
N VAL A 190 -3.78 4.30 4.31
CA VAL A 190 -2.60 4.68 5.09
C VAL A 190 -2.17 6.11 4.76
N GLU A 191 -2.10 6.95 5.79
CA GLU A 191 -1.56 8.30 5.70
C GLU A 191 -0.20 8.39 6.41
N ALA A 192 0.77 9.02 5.75
CA ALA A 192 2.01 9.49 6.36
C ALA A 192 1.84 10.97 6.71
N LEU A 193 1.90 11.31 8.00
CA LEU A 193 1.46 12.62 8.48
C LEU A 193 2.62 13.63 8.59
N THR A 194 3.86 13.16 8.68
CA THR A 194 5.05 14.01 8.88
C THR A 194 5.84 14.24 7.58
N PRO A 195 6.74 15.23 7.52
CA PRO A 195 7.58 15.46 6.34
C PRO A 195 8.57 14.32 6.03
N PHE A 196 8.83 13.44 7.01
CA PHE A 196 9.66 12.24 6.85
C PHE A 196 9.04 11.11 7.66
N ASN A 197 8.86 9.95 7.03
CA ASN A 197 8.24 8.78 7.62
C ASN A 197 9.01 7.51 7.24
N VAL A 198 9.11 6.59 8.18
CA VAL A 198 9.62 5.24 7.97
C VAL A 198 8.68 4.25 8.64
N LEU A 199 8.22 3.27 7.87
CA LEU A 199 7.44 2.13 8.36
C LEU A 199 8.22 0.86 7.98
N VAL A 200 8.35 -0.06 8.92
CA VAL A 200 8.81 -1.43 8.63
C VAL A 200 7.64 -2.34 8.91
N ASN A 201 7.40 -3.29 8.02
CA ASN A 201 6.30 -4.21 8.21
C ASN A 201 6.75 -5.65 7.93
N PHE A 202 6.02 -6.59 8.52
CA PHE A 202 6.30 -8.03 8.46
C PHE A 202 5.10 -8.75 7.88
N TRP A 203 5.29 -9.40 6.72
CA TRP A 203 4.25 -10.12 6.00
C TRP A 203 4.40 -11.63 6.16
N TRP A 204 3.32 -12.35 6.44
CA TRP A 204 3.32 -13.82 6.36
C TRP A 204 1.98 -14.33 5.85
N ARG A 205 1.99 -15.52 5.24
CA ARG A 205 0.78 -16.20 4.79
C ARG A 205 0.43 -17.34 5.72
N GLN A 206 -0.87 -17.63 5.81
CA GLN A 206 -1.39 -18.79 6.53
C GLN A 206 -1.46 -20.04 5.63
N SER A 207 -1.34 -19.85 4.31
CA SER A 207 -1.33 -20.92 3.31
C SER A 207 0.08 -21.50 3.09
N PRO A 208 0.20 -22.76 2.65
CA PRO A 208 1.47 -23.35 2.22
C PRO A 208 2.23 -22.49 1.21
N ALA A 209 3.57 -22.52 1.28
CA ALA A 209 4.44 -21.67 0.46
C ALA A 209 4.29 -21.91 -1.06
N TYR A 210 3.93 -23.13 -1.48
CA TYR A 210 3.75 -23.48 -2.90
C TYR A 210 2.46 -22.93 -3.51
N MET A 211 1.49 -22.49 -2.69
CA MET A 211 0.24 -21.93 -3.21
C MET A 211 0.50 -20.52 -3.74
N ASP A 212 -0.02 -20.23 -4.93
CA ASP A 212 0.01 -18.90 -5.52
C ASP A 212 -1.16 -18.02 -5.01
N SER A 213 -1.20 -16.75 -5.40
CA SER A 213 -2.31 -15.85 -5.10
C SER A 213 -3.61 -16.35 -5.76
N PRO A 214 -4.74 -16.43 -5.02
CA PRO A 214 -6.06 -16.70 -5.60
C PRO A 214 -6.47 -15.69 -6.67
N MET A 215 -5.87 -14.49 -6.68
CA MET A 215 -6.09 -13.48 -7.71
C MET A 215 -5.71 -13.99 -9.11
N ASN A 216 -4.67 -14.81 -9.25
CA ASN A 216 -4.25 -15.34 -10.55
C ASN A 216 -5.33 -16.25 -11.15
N ALA A 217 -5.94 -17.10 -10.31
CA ALA A 217 -7.06 -17.94 -10.72
C ALA A 217 -8.30 -17.09 -11.10
N LEU A 218 -8.61 -16.06 -10.31
CA LEU A 218 -9.71 -15.14 -10.60
C LEU A 218 -9.49 -14.40 -11.92
N MET A 219 -8.30 -13.86 -12.16
CA MET A 219 -7.96 -13.16 -13.40
C MET A 219 -8.05 -14.08 -14.61
N LEU A 220 -7.60 -15.33 -14.50
CA LEU A 220 -7.77 -16.32 -15.56
C LEU A 220 -9.26 -16.61 -15.83
N ALA A 221 -10.07 -16.80 -14.80
CA ALA A 221 -11.51 -17.02 -14.95
C ALA A 221 -12.21 -15.81 -15.59
N LEU A 222 -11.86 -14.59 -15.18
CA LEU A 222 -12.37 -13.38 -15.80
C LEU A 222 -11.99 -13.29 -17.28
N LEU A 223 -10.74 -13.61 -17.62
CA LEU A 223 -10.25 -13.58 -19.00
C LEU A 223 -11.01 -14.57 -19.90
N THR A 224 -11.37 -15.74 -19.38
CA THR A 224 -12.10 -16.75 -20.17
C THR A 224 -13.60 -16.48 -20.27
N LEU A 225 -14.20 -15.75 -19.32
CA LEU A 225 -15.65 -15.53 -19.25
C LEU A 225 -16.10 -14.15 -19.76
N ARG A 226 -15.26 -13.11 -19.65
CA ARG A 226 -15.64 -11.70 -19.90
C ARG A 226 -16.10 -11.43 -21.33
N ASP A 227 -15.54 -12.12 -22.32
CA ASP A 227 -15.80 -11.81 -23.73
C ASP A 227 -16.68 -12.88 -24.41
N LEU A 228 -17.21 -13.85 -23.64
CA LEU A 228 -18.15 -14.83 -24.16
C LEU A 228 -19.48 -14.18 -24.60
N PRO A 229 -20.15 -14.70 -25.65
CA PRO A 229 -21.52 -14.34 -25.96
C PRO A 229 -22.43 -14.43 -24.72
N ALA A 230 -23.42 -13.54 -24.63
CA ALA A 230 -24.27 -13.41 -23.44
C ALA A 230 -24.96 -14.74 -23.05
N GLU A 231 -25.41 -15.51 -24.03
CA GLU A 231 -26.05 -16.83 -23.83
C GLU A 231 -25.08 -17.85 -23.21
N GLN A 232 -23.83 -17.90 -23.68
CA GLN A 232 -22.82 -18.80 -23.12
C GLN A 232 -22.44 -18.40 -21.70
N ARG A 233 -22.29 -17.11 -21.44
CA ARG A 233 -21.99 -16.59 -20.10
C ARG A 233 -23.11 -16.85 -19.11
N ALA A 234 -24.36 -16.85 -19.56
CA ALA A 234 -25.51 -17.19 -18.72
C ALA A 234 -25.44 -18.65 -18.25
N ILE A 235 -25.02 -19.58 -19.11
CA ILE A 235 -24.81 -21.00 -18.73
C ILE A 235 -23.78 -21.13 -17.61
N TRP A 236 -22.69 -20.35 -17.67
CA TRP A 236 -21.64 -20.35 -16.64
C TRP A 236 -22.03 -19.67 -15.32
N ARG A 237 -23.18 -18.99 -15.22
CA ARG A 237 -23.63 -18.39 -13.96
C ARG A 237 -24.07 -19.43 -12.94
N ASP A 238 -24.58 -20.56 -13.42
CA ASP A 238 -25.16 -21.63 -12.59
C ASP A 238 -24.12 -22.73 -12.26
N VAL A 239 -22.89 -22.61 -12.78
CA VAL A 239 -21.74 -23.51 -12.53
C VAL A 239 -20.83 -22.88 -11.48
#